data_AF-G1LPN0-F1
#
_entry.id   AF-G1LPN0-F1
#
_cell.length_a   1.000
_cell.length_b   1.000
_cell.length_c   1.000
_cell.angle_alpha   90.00
_cell.angle_beta   90.00
_cell.angle_gamma   90.00
#
_symmetry.space_group_name_H-M   'P 1'
#
loop_
_entity.id
_entity.type
_entity.pdbx_description
1 polymer ?
#
loop_
_entity_poly.entity_id
_entity_poly.type
_entity_poly.pdbx_seq_one_letter_code
_entity_poly.pdbx_strand_id
1 'polypeptide(L)'
;AFQGATAISCVKSGRLVARGVQLQVPRGYGGQPAGRRPEGNSRLRHLPHLRGRPRPRPLAPPRISGLAPPLGRLAIWRCARRQVAAALSSGRGCCSSGTPSPRKCDVLNRGFSGYNTRWAKIILPRLISKGNSPDSPVAVTIFFGANDSALKDENPKQHVPLAEYAENLSSMVRYLRSAGVPGSRLVLIAPPPLCEDAWEQECRLQGSKLNRLNSVVGEYAGACVQVARDCGIDVLDLWTLMQEDTQDFSAYLSDGLHLSPKGNEFLFSHLWPLIEKKVSSLPLLLPYWRDVAEAKPELSLLGDGDH
;
A
#
# COMPACT_ATOMS: atom_id res chain seq x y z
N ALA A 1 0.53 9.24 -14.65
CA ALA A 1 -0.76 8.78 -14.11
C ALA A 1 -0.54 8.17 -12.72
N PHE A 2 -0.77 8.94 -11.66
CA PHE A 2 -0.83 8.42 -10.29
C PHE A 2 -2.29 8.12 -9.99
N GLN A 3 -2.61 6.87 -9.62
CA GLN A 3 -3.98 6.37 -9.61
C GLN A 3 -4.44 5.90 -8.22
N GLY A 4 -5.68 6.26 -7.86
CA GLY A 4 -6.58 5.60 -6.91
C GLY A 4 -6.58 6.06 -5.45
N ALA A 5 -7.67 6.73 -5.03
CA ALA A 5 -8.07 6.95 -3.63
C ALA A 5 -8.73 5.70 -3.03
N THR A 6 -8.03 4.57 -3.13
CA THR A 6 -8.56 3.27 -2.71
C THR A 6 -7.50 2.52 -1.92
N ALA A 7 -7.67 2.44 -0.61
CA ALA A 7 -6.66 1.85 0.26
C ALA A 7 -7.26 1.17 1.48
N ILE A 8 -6.72 -0.01 1.79
CA ILE A 8 -6.67 -0.52 3.15
C ILE A 8 -5.29 -0.19 3.67
N SER A 9 -5.18 0.60 4.73
CA SER A 9 -3.89 0.83 5.39
C SER A 9 -3.89 0.23 6.77
N CYS A 10 -2.79 -0.41 7.15
CA CYS A 10 -2.63 -1.01 8.46
C CYS A 10 -1.43 -0.38 9.15
N VAL A 11 -1.61 0.00 10.41
CA VAL A 11 -0.51 0.33 11.29
C VAL A 11 -0.19 -0.92 12.11
N LYS A 12 1.05 -1.38 12.13
CA LYS A 12 1.48 -2.54 12.94
C LYS A 12 2.44 -2.09 14.04
N SER A 13 2.32 -2.65 15.25
CA SER A 13 3.39 -2.53 16.24
C SER A 13 4.63 -3.24 15.70
N GLY A 14 5.76 -2.56 15.63
CA GLY A 14 7.00 -3.21 15.22
C GLY A 14 7.37 -4.31 16.22
N ARG A 15 7.49 -5.54 15.76
CA ARG A 15 8.44 -6.49 16.35
C ARG A 15 9.55 -6.64 15.31
N LEU A 16 10.80 -6.55 15.75
CA LEU A 16 11.91 -7.02 14.93
C LEU A 16 11.74 -8.53 14.75
N VAL A 17 11.18 -8.96 13.62
CA VAL A 17 11.34 -10.34 13.18
C VAL A 17 12.70 -10.40 12.50
N ALA A 18 13.74 -10.80 13.25
CA ALA A 18 15.04 -11.12 12.67
C ALA A 18 14.91 -12.33 11.76
N ARG A 19 14.46 -12.14 10.51
CA ARG A 19 14.72 -13.11 9.45
C ARG A 19 16.13 -12.85 8.97
N GLY A 20 17.06 -13.69 9.41
CA GLY A 20 18.47 -13.66 9.03
C GLY A 20 18.66 -13.30 7.56
N VAL A 21 19.10 -12.08 7.31
CA VAL A 21 19.67 -11.69 6.03
C VAL A 21 21.15 -12.00 6.18
N GLN A 22 21.57 -13.16 5.66
CA GLN A 22 22.99 -13.35 5.35
C GLN A 22 23.37 -12.24 4.36
N LEU A 23 24.10 -11.25 4.86
CA LEU A 23 24.80 -10.27 4.04
C LEU A 23 25.84 -11.03 3.21
N GLN A 24 25.51 -11.33 1.96
CA GLN A 24 26.54 -11.61 0.97
C GLN A 24 27.30 -10.31 0.72
N VAL A 25 28.50 -10.23 1.31
CA VAL A 25 29.50 -9.21 1.01
C VAL A 25 29.77 -9.23 -0.50
N PRO A 26 29.59 -8.12 -1.24
CA PRO A 26 29.98 -8.08 -2.64
C PRO A 26 31.49 -8.25 -2.74
N ARG A 27 31.94 -9.29 -3.44
CA ARG A 27 33.36 -9.40 -3.82
C ARG A 27 33.72 -8.18 -4.66
N GLY A 28 34.68 -7.41 -4.14
CA GLY A 28 35.17 -6.18 -4.76
C GLY A 28 35.64 -6.40 -6.20
N TYR A 29 35.49 -5.34 -6.99
CA TYR A 29 36.10 -5.16 -8.29
C TYR A 29 37.62 -5.36 -8.17
N GLY A 30 38.10 -6.50 -8.66
CA GLY A 30 39.53 -6.75 -8.83
C GLY A 30 40.04 -5.96 -10.03
N GLY A 31 40.69 -4.83 -9.77
CA GLY A 31 41.67 -4.29 -10.70
C GLY A 31 42.88 -5.23 -10.73
N GLN A 32 43.29 -5.64 -11.93
CA GLN A 32 44.59 -6.27 -12.13
C GLN A 32 45.43 -5.47 -13.13
N PRO A 33 46.77 -5.51 -13.00
CA PRO A 33 47.67 -4.54 -13.61
C PRO A 33 48.15 -4.97 -14.99
N ALA A 34 48.67 -3.97 -15.72
CA ALA A 34 49.29 -4.09 -17.02
C ALA A 34 50.46 -5.08 -17.06
N GLY A 35 50.47 -5.96 -18.06
CA GLY A 35 51.58 -6.83 -18.43
C GLY A 35 51.78 -6.80 -19.94
N ARG A 36 52.93 -6.30 -20.39
CA ARG A 36 53.38 -6.21 -21.78
C ARG A 36 53.46 -7.59 -22.46
N ARG A 37 53.19 -7.65 -23.77
CA ARG A 37 53.94 -8.50 -24.73
C ARG A 37 54.05 -7.82 -26.10
N PRO A 38 55.18 -7.93 -26.82
CA PRO A 38 55.35 -7.32 -28.13
C PRO A 38 54.98 -8.26 -29.29
N GLU A 39 54.59 -7.59 -30.38
CA GLU A 39 54.82 -7.86 -31.82
C GLU A 39 54.72 -9.27 -32.43
N GLY A 40 54.03 -9.32 -33.58
CA GLY A 40 54.33 -10.29 -34.63
C GLY A 40 53.15 -10.67 -35.52
N ASN A 41 52.98 -9.95 -36.63
CA ASN A 41 52.65 -10.43 -38.00
C ASN A 41 51.98 -11.81 -38.13
N SER A 42 50.94 -12.05 -38.93
CA SER A 42 50.63 -11.51 -40.26
C SER A 42 49.47 -12.32 -40.88
N ARG A 43 48.71 -11.71 -41.81
CA ARG A 43 48.10 -12.27 -43.06
C ARG A 43 47.21 -13.55 -42.94
N LEU A 44 46.17 -13.85 -43.72
CA LEU A 44 45.29 -13.27 -44.75
C LEU A 44 44.40 -14.46 -45.23
N ARG A 45 43.14 -14.20 -45.63
CA ARG A 45 42.37 -14.88 -46.72
C ARG A 45 41.57 -16.20 -46.52
N HIS A 46 40.26 -16.05 -46.79
CA HIS A 46 39.32 -16.80 -47.66
C HIS A 46 38.89 -18.28 -47.42
N LEU A 47 37.57 -18.45 -47.10
CA LEU A 47 36.45 -19.26 -47.72
C LEU A 47 36.73 -20.62 -48.45
N PRO A 48 35.74 -21.52 -48.73
CA PRO A 48 34.37 -21.77 -48.20
C PRO A 48 33.97 -23.28 -48.02
N HIS A 49 32.72 -23.50 -47.55
CA HIS A 49 31.80 -24.66 -47.73
C HIS A 49 32.17 -26.11 -47.29
N LEU A 50 31.25 -26.75 -46.54
CA LEU A 50 30.70 -28.09 -46.83
C LEU A 50 29.44 -28.38 -45.97
N ARG A 51 28.42 -28.99 -46.62
CA ARG A 51 27.14 -29.47 -46.05
C ARG A 51 27.30 -30.85 -45.41
N GLY A 52 26.48 -31.18 -44.39
CA GLY A 52 26.34 -32.57 -43.92
C GLY A 52 25.42 -32.79 -42.71
N ARG A 53 24.12 -33.02 -43.00
CA ARG A 53 23.05 -33.85 -42.38
C ARG A 53 23.05 -34.29 -40.87
N PRO A 54 21.86 -34.61 -40.31
CA PRO A 54 21.49 -34.39 -38.91
C PRO A 54 21.75 -35.61 -38.00
N ARG A 55 21.80 -35.36 -36.68
CA ARG A 55 21.84 -36.39 -35.64
C ARG A 55 20.68 -36.28 -34.64
N PRO A 56 20.28 -37.40 -34.01
CA PRO A 56 18.92 -37.67 -33.55
C PRO A 56 18.65 -37.20 -32.12
N ARG A 57 17.35 -37.04 -31.79
CA ARG A 57 16.85 -36.93 -30.41
C ARG A 57 16.97 -38.28 -29.69
N PRO A 58 17.36 -38.28 -28.41
CA PRO A 58 16.88 -39.29 -27.48
C PRO A 58 16.21 -38.69 -26.24
N LEU A 59 14.98 -39.16 -26.03
CA LEU A 59 14.36 -39.65 -24.79
C LEU A 59 14.63 -38.95 -23.45
N ALA A 60 13.52 -38.58 -22.81
CA ALA A 60 13.41 -38.03 -21.47
C ALA A 60 13.72 -39.04 -20.36
N PRO A 61 14.29 -38.60 -19.22
CA PRO A 61 14.24 -39.31 -17.94
C PRO A 61 13.23 -38.68 -16.95
N PRO A 62 12.93 -39.34 -15.82
CA PRO A 62 11.58 -39.45 -15.26
C PRO A 62 11.16 -38.33 -14.29
N ARG A 63 9.84 -38.27 -14.05
CA ARG A 63 9.21 -37.47 -12.99
C ARG A 63 9.74 -37.91 -11.62
N ILE A 64 10.36 -36.97 -10.92
CA ILE A 64 10.55 -37.03 -9.46
C ILE A 64 9.54 -36.08 -8.83
N SER A 65 8.68 -36.66 -8.00
CA SER A 65 7.81 -35.99 -7.04
C SER A 65 8.64 -35.22 -6.01
N GLY A 66 8.38 -33.92 -5.88
CA GLY A 66 9.01 -33.07 -4.89
C GLY A 66 8.69 -31.59 -5.14
N LEU A 67 7.46 -31.17 -4.85
CA LEU A 67 7.12 -29.75 -4.76
C LEU A 67 7.75 -29.16 -3.49
N ALA A 68 9.01 -28.72 -3.62
CA ALA A 68 9.60 -27.71 -2.76
C ALA A 68 8.84 -26.37 -2.94
N PRO A 69 8.79 -25.51 -1.91
CA PRO A 69 7.82 -24.42 -1.84
C PRO A 69 8.27 -23.26 -2.74
N PRO A 70 7.36 -22.52 -3.40
CA PRO A 70 7.69 -21.17 -3.78
C PRO A 70 7.62 -20.32 -2.50
N LEU A 71 8.78 -20.18 -1.84
CA LEU A 71 9.11 -18.99 -1.05
C LEU A 71 9.17 -17.80 -2.02
N GLY A 72 7.99 -17.35 -2.43
CA GLY A 72 7.81 -16.08 -3.11
C GLY A 72 7.97 -14.96 -2.10
N ARG A 73 9.23 -14.56 -1.86
CA ARG A 73 9.52 -13.20 -1.40
C ARG A 73 8.91 -12.27 -2.44
N LEU A 74 7.73 -11.75 -2.16
CA LEU A 74 7.12 -10.73 -3.01
C LEU A 74 7.95 -9.47 -2.83
N ALA A 75 8.90 -9.28 -3.75
CA ALA A 75 9.53 -8.01 -4.02
C ALA A 75 8.41 -7.02 -4.36
N ILE A 76 8.04 -6.18 -3.39
CA ILE A 76 6.94 -5.23 -3.54
C ILE A 76 7.39 -4.13 -4.50
N TRP A 77 6.91 -4.25 -5.74
CA TRP A 77 7.03 -3.26 -6.80
C TRP A 77 6.45 -1.91 -6.36
N ARG A 78 7.24 -0.86 -6.61
CA ARG A 78 6.93 0.55 -6.40
C ARG A 78 5.85 0.99 -7.40
N CYS A 79 4.63 1.35 -6.99
CA CYS A 79 3.86 2.36 -7.73
C CYS A 79 2.65 2.97 -6.97
N ALA A 80 1.90 2.22 -6.17
CA ALA A 80 0.67 2.73 -5.50
C ALA A 80 0.90 3.42 -4.13
N ARG A 81 2.09 3.98 -3.87
CA ARG A 81 2.55 4.36 -2.51
C ARG A 81 1.79 5.51 -1.83
N ARG A 82 0.98 6.33 -2.51
CA ARG A 82 1.00 7.78 -2.22
C ARG A 82 -0.26 8.49 -1.71
N GLN A 83 -1.28 7.80 -1.18
CA GLN A 83 -2.42 8.55 -0.59
C GLN A 83 -2.42 8.52 0.94
N VAL A 84 -2.88 7.43 1.58
CA VAL A 84 -2.89 7.35 3.05
C VAL A 84 -1.48 7.18 3.65
N ALA A 85 -0.61 6.38 3.03
CA ALA A 85 0.75 6.22 3.51
C ALA A 85 1.65 7.43 3.19
N ALA A 86 1.37 8.20 2.12
CA ALA A 86 2.07 9.48 1.92
C ALA A 86 1.64 10.48 2.97
N ALA A 87 0.35 10.67 3.22
CA ALA A 87 -0.16 11.46 4.34
C ALA A 87 0.58 11.12 5.65
N LEU A 88 0.63 9.84 6.03
CA LEU A 88 1.29 9.38 7.26
C LEU A 88 2.84 9.44 7.22
N SER A 89 3.49 9.60 6.06
CA SER A 89 4.96 9.60 5.91
C SER A 89 5.57 10.90 5.35
N SER A 90 4.76 11.83 4.85
CA SER A 90 5.17 13.14 4.32
C SER A 90 5.33 14.21 5.38
N GLY A 91 5.06 13.87 6.65
CA GLY A 91 5.59 14.61 7.79
C GLY A 91 7.11 14.59 7.71
N ARG A 92 7.67 15.60 7.03
CA ARG A 92 9.12 15.81 6.91
C ARG A 92 9.71 15.72 8.31
N GLY A 93 10.81 14.98 8.43
CA GLY A 93 11.55 14.83 9.68
C GLY A 93 11.82 16.18 10.32
N CYS A 94 11.02 16.51 11.31
CA CYS A 94 11.30 17.50 12.32
C CYS A 94 10.40 17.15 13.49
N CYS A 95 11.01 17.08 14.68
CA CYS A 95 10.37 16.87 15.96
C CYS A 95 9.31 17.96 16.20
N SER A 96 8.14 17.79 15.61
CA SER A 96 6.93 18.55 15.86
C SER A 96 5.91 17.55 16.36
N SER A 97 5.18 17.93 17.41
CA SER A 97 4.40 17.12 18.33
C SER A 97 3.18 16.38 17.72
N GLY A 98 3.15 16.14 16.41
CA GLY A 98 1.99 15.60 15.70
C GLY A 98 2.32 14.65 14.55
N THR A 99 3.48 13.99 14.54
CA THR A 99 3.76 12.90 13.59
C THR A 99 4.05 11.59 14.32
N PRO A 100 3.71 10.43 13.75
CA PRO A 100 4.08 9.15 14.34
C PRO A 100 5.60 9.09 14.43
N SER A 101 6.11 8.91 15.66
CA SER A 101 7.54 8.62 15.81
C SER A 101 7.87 7.39 14.97
N PRO A 102 8.89 7.43 14.10
CA PRO A 102 9.27 6.32 13.22
C PRO A 102 9.71 5.07 14.01
N ARG A 103 9.78 5.17 15.34
CA ARG A 103 10.04 4.09 16.27
C ARG A 103 8.80 3.62 17.02
N LYS A 104 7.56 3.83 16.57
CA LYS A 104 6.37 3.27 17.28
C LYS A 104 5.68 2.17 16.48
N CYS A 105 5.57 2.36 15.17
CA CYS A 105 4.78 1.47 14.34
C CYS A 105 5.16 1.56 12.86
N ASP A 106 4.93 0.46 12.15
CA ASP A 106 5.03 0.42 10.69
C ASP A 106 3.70 0.80 10.05
N VAL A 107 3.75 1.55 8.95
CA VAL A 107 2.59 1.85 8.11
C VAL A 107 2.64 0.99 6.85
N LEU A 108 1.66 0.10 6.71
CA LEU A 108 1.51 -0.80 5.57
C LEU A 108 0.38 -0.32 4.66
N ASN A 109 0.75 0.06 3.43
CA ASN A 109 -0.20 0.45 2.40
C ASN A 109 -0.64 -0.77 1.56
N ARG A 110 -1.95 -1.06 1.52
CA ARG A 110 -2.59 -2.04 0.63
C ARG A 110 -3.62 -1.37 -0.28
N GLY A 111 -3.18 -0.33 -0.99
CA GLY A 111 -3.95 0.35 -2.02
C GLY A 111 -3.86 -0.32 -3.38
N PHE A 112 -5.03 -0.48 -4.02
CA PHE A 112 -5.17 -1.11 -5.33
C PHE A 112 -5.95 -0.17 -6.24
N SER A 113 -5.23 0.43 -7.19
CA SER A 113 -5.81 1.39 -8.14
C SER A 113 -7.02 0.79 -8.87
N GLY A 114 -8.10 1.57 -8.96
CA GLY A 114 -9.31 1.22 -9.68
C GLY A 114 -10.21 0.19 -8.99
N TYR A 115 -9.85 -0.31 -7.80
CA TYR A 115 -10.64 -1.30 -7.08
C TYR A 115 -11.91 -0.69 -6.47
N ASN A 116 -12.94 -1.53 -6.35
CA ASN A 116 -14.17 -1.23 -5.61
C ASN A 116 -14.30 -2.16 -4.39
N THR A 117 -15.31 -1.92 -3.56
CA THR A 117 -15.56 -2.68 -2.33
C THR A 117 -15.83 -4.17 -2.58
N ARG A 118 -16.45 -4.51 -3.71
CA ARG A 118 -16.72 -5.91 -4.10
C ARG A 118 -15.42 -6.71 -4.19
N TRP A 119 -14.40 -6.17 -4.86
CA TRP A 119 -13.10 -6.82 -4.97
C TRP A 119 -12.29 -6.73 -3.68
N ALA A 120 -12.37 -5.61 -2.98
CA ALA A 120 -11.67 -5.39 -1.71
C ALA A 120 -12.04 -6.44 -0.66
N LYS A 121 -13.33 -6.71 -0.51
CA LYS A 121 -13.87 -7.74 0.38
C LYS A 121 -13.30 -9.13 0.09
N ILE A 122 -13.10 -9.48 -1.18
CA ILE A 122 -12.54 -10.77 -1.60
C ILE A 122 -11.04 -10.88 -1.26
N ILE A 123 -10.28 -9.80 -1.43
CA ILE A 123 -8.84 -9.83 -1.17
C ILE A 123 -8.47 -9.62 0.30
N LEU A 124 -9.35 -9.01 1.10
CA LEU A 124 -9.10 -8.68 2.50
C LEU A 124 -8.56 -9.86 3.33
N PRO A 125 -9.08 -11.10 3.20
CA PRO A 125 -8.53 -12.24 3.92
C PRO A 125 -7.08 -12.61 3.58
N ARG A 126 -6.60 -12.21 2.39
CA ARG A 126 -5.20 -12.38 2.00
C ARG A 126 -4.28 -11.31 2.59
N LEU A 127 -4.85 -10.16 2.99
CA LEU A 127 -4.10 -9.05 3.57
C LEU A 127 -4.00 -9.18 5.09
N ILE A 128 -5.08 -9.61 5.73
CA ILE A 128 -5.21 -9.79 7.17
C ILE A 128 -5.87 -11.15 7.40
N SER A 129 -5.08 -12.16 7.73
CA SER A 129 -5.57 -13.51 8.00
C SER A 129 -6.23 -13.60 9.37
N LYS A 130 -7.23 -14.48 9.51
CA LYS A 130 -7.80 -14.82 10.83
C LYS A 130 -6.76 -15.56 11.68
N GLY A 131 -6.59 -15.13 12.92
CA GLY A 131 -5.72 -15.76 13.91
C GLY A 131 -5.12 -14.74 14.85
N ASN A 132 -4.85 -15.16 16.10
CA ASN A 132 -4.15 -14.35 17.09
C ASN A 132 -2.67 -14.22 16.72
N SER A 133 -2.37 -13.54 15.61
CA SER A 133 -1.00 -13.19 15.29
C SER A 133 -0.56 -12.08 16.25
N PRO A 134 0.65 -12.15 16.82
CA PRO A 134 1.24 -11.04 17.57
C PRO A 134 1.38 -9.75 16.74
N ASP A 135 1.15 -9.84 15.42
CA ASP A 135 1.23 -8.75 14.44
C ASP A 135 -0.15 -8.17 14.05
N SER A 136 -1.16 -8.29 14.92
CA SER A 136 -2.48 -7.69 14.69
C SER A 136 -2.35 -6.16 14.54
N PRO A 137 -2.95 -5.55 13.50
CA PRO A 137 -2.90 -4.11 13.32
C PRO A 137 -3.37 -3.33 14.56
N VAL A 138 -2.64 -2.27 14.88
CA VAL A 138 -2.97 -1.31 15.95
C VAL A 138 -3.90 -0.20 15.45
N ALA A 139 -3.95 0.02 14.13
CA ALA A 139 -4.99 0.80 13.46
C ALA A 139 -5.20 0.27 12.04
N VAL A 140 -6.44 0.32 11.53
CA VAL A 140 -6.77 -0.01 10.13
C VAL A 140 -7.70 1.05 9.58
N THR A 141 -7.37 1.57 8.39
CA THR A 141 -8.27 2.44 7.63
C THR A 141 -8.82 1.69 6.42
N ILE A 142 -10.10 1.93 6.11
CA ILE A 142 -10.74 1.47 4.87
C ILE A 142 -11.22 2.71 4.12
N PHE A 143 -10.70 2.92 2.92
CA PHE A 143 -11.00 4.09 2.08
C PHE A 143 -11.46 3.63 0.70
N PHE A 144 -12.77 3.60 0.49
CA PHE A 144 -13.45 3.15 -0.74
C PHE A 144 -14.70 4.01 -0.98
N GLY A 145 -15.24 3.99 -2.19
CA GLY A 145 -16.43 4.77 -2.56
C GLY A 145 -16.26 5.49 -3.89
N ALA A 146 -15.06 6.04 -4.15
CA ALA A 146 -14.80 6.83 -5.37
C ALA A 146 -14.95 6.03 -6.67
N ASN A 147 -14.65 4.73 -6.66
CA ASN A 147 -14.87 3.85 -7.82
C ASN A 147 -16.26 3.21 -7.81
N ASP A 148 -16.73 2.83 -6.62
CA ASP A 148 -18.04 2.24 -6.39
C ASP A 148 -19.17 3.16 -6.90
N SER A 149 -19.02 4.48 -6.71
CA SER A 149 -19.96 5.53 -7.13
C SER A 149 -19.93 5.87 -8.62
N ALA A 150 -19.17 5.14 -9.44
CA ALA A 150 -19.22 5.30 -10.89
C ALA A 150 -20.64 5.08 -11.40
N LEU A 151 -21.06 5.85 -12.40
CA LEU A 151 -22.36 5.71 -13.04
C LEU A 151 -22.43 4.34 -13.72
N LYS A 152 -23.50 3.59 -13.44
CA LYS A 152 -23.67 2.20 -13.90
C LYS A 152 -23.56 2.06 -15.41
N ASP A 153 -24.17 2.99 -16.15
CA ASP A 153 -24.25 2.90 -17.61
C ASP A 153 -22.96 3.36 -18.30
N GLU A 154 -22.17 4.22 -17.64
CA GLU A 154 -20.91 4.75 -18.20
C GLU A 154 -19.69 3.92 -17.79
N ASN A 155 -19.70 3.32 -16.60
CA ASN A 155 -18.61 2.50 -16.09
C ASN A 155 -19.10 1.35 -15.20
N PRO A 156 -19.77 0.34 -15.80
CA PRO A 156 -20.36 -0.78 -15.06
C PRO A 156 -19.32 -1.65 -14.35
N LYS A 157 -18.05 -1.60 -14.78
CA LYS A 157 -16.96 -2.41 -14.21
C LYS A 157 -16.59 -1.94 -12.81
N GLN A 158 -16.56 -0.62 -12.58
CA GLN A 158 -16.24 -0.06 -11.28
C GLN A 158 -17.47 0.11 -10.41
N HIS A 159 -18.64 0.35 -11.01
CA HIS A 159 -19.90 0.54 -10.31
C HIS A 159 -20.24 -0.61 -9.33
N VAL A 160 -20.65 -0.23 -8.12
CA VAL A 160 -21.19 -1.12 -7.09
C VAL A 160 -22.46 -0.47 -6.56
N PRO A 161 -23.66 -1.08 -6.67
CA PRO A 161 -24.89 -0.48 -6.16
C PRO A 161 -24.77 -0.04 -4.69
N LEU A 162 -25.38 1.09 -4.32
CA LEU A 162 -25.23 1.73 -3.01
C LEU A 162 -25.48 0.76 -1.82
N ALA A 163 -26.55 -0.05 -1.91
CA ALA A 163 -26.86 -1.05 -0.90
C ALA A 163 -25.77 -2.14 -0.78
N GLU A 164 -25.21 -2.57 -1.91
CA GLU A 164 -24.10 -3.53 -1.92
C GLU A 164 -22.81 -2.91 -1.38
N TYR A 165 -22.53 -1.65 -1.70
CA TYR A 165 -21.40 -0.90 -1.15
C TYR A 165 -21.46 -0.86 0.39
N ALA A 166 -22.60 -0.48 0.96
CA ALA A 166 -22.81 -0.43 2.41
C ALA A 166 -22.64 -1.81 3.08
N GLU A 167 -23.22 -2.86 2.48
CA GLU A 167 -23.06 -4.23 2.99
C GLU A 167 -21.61 -4.73 2.85
N ASN A 168 -20.91 -4.35 1.78
CA ASN A 168 -19.50 -4.72 1.61
C ASN A 168 -18.62 -4.05 2.68
N LEU A 169 -18.82 -2.78 2.98
CA LEU A 169 -18.13 -2.09 4.08
C LEU A 169 -18.39 -2.79 5.43
N SER A 170 -19.67 -3.05 5.74
CA SER A 170 -20.09 -3.75 6.95
C SER A 170 -19.47 -5.15 7.07
N SER A 171 -19.45 -5.89 5.95
CA SER A 171 -18.78 -7.20 5.83
C SER A 171 -17.28 -7.11 6.11
N MET A 172 -16.58 -6.11 5.58
CA MET A 172 -15.15 -5.91 5.83
C MET A 172 -14.87 -5.60 7.31
N VAL A 173 -15.69 -4.76 7.94
CA VAL A 173 -15.59 -4.47 9.39
C VAL A 173 -15.80 -5.72 10.23
N ARG A 174 -16.86 -6.50 9.95
CA ARG A 174 -17.13 -7.79 10.62
C ARG A 174 -15.96 -8.77 10.45
N TYR A 175 -15.41 -8.86 9.25
CA TYR A 175 -14.25 -9.70 8.98
C TYR A 175 -13.04 -9.29 9.84
N LEU A 176 -12.69 -8.00 9.85
CA LEU A 176 -11.57 -7.48 10.63
C LEU A 176 -11.71 -7.77 12.13
N ARG A 177 -12.93 -7.61 12.68
CA ARG A 177 -13.24 -8.00 14.06
C ARG A 177 -13.00 -9.49 14.30
N SER A 178 -13.48 -10.35 13.41
CA SER A 178 -13.25 -11.80 13.49
C SER A 178 -11.78 -12.19 13.31
N ALA A 179 -10.96 -11.30 12.74
CA ALA A 179 -9.51 -11.48 12.59
C ALA A 179 -8.70 -10.85 13.74
N GLY A 180 -9.36 -10.41 14.82
CA GLY A 180 -8.69 -9.88 16.01
C GLY A 180 -8.34 -8.39 15.94
N VAL A 181 -8.95 -7.62 15.02
CA VAL A 181 -8.86 -6.16 15.00
C VAL A 181 -10.12 -5.56 15.63
N PRO A 182 -10.06 -5.09 16.89
CA PRO A 182 -11.23 -4.52 17.56
C PRO A 182 -11.73 -3.27 16.85
N GLY A 183 -13.04 -2.99 16.98
CA GLY A 183 -13.69 -1.82 16.36
C GLY A 183 -13.01 -0.50 16.72
N SER A 184 -12.49 -0.37 17.94
CA SER A 184 -11.74 0.81 18.39
C SER A 184 -10.45 1.08 17.61
N ARG A 185 -9.98 0.15 16.78
CA ARG A 185 -8.81 0.31 15.90
C ARG A 185 -9.19 0.58 14.44
N LEU A 186 -10.46 0.55 14.10
CA LEU A 186 -10.96 0.71 12.73
C LEU A 186 -11.38 2.15 12.49
N VAL A 187 -11.09 2.65 11.28
CA VAL A 187 -11.57 3.94 10.77
C VAL A 187 -12.08 3.74 9.35
N LEU A 188 -13.31 4.14 9.07
CA LEU A 188 -13.76 4.32 7.68
C LEU A 188 -13.42 5.72 7.20
N ILE A 189 -13.03 5.85 5.94
CA ILE A 189 -12.83 7.15 5.29
C ILE A 189 -13.84 7.21 4.14
N ALA A 190 -14.77 8.16 4.21
CA ALA A 190 -15.71 8.42 3.12
C ALA A 190 -14.95 8.96 1.89
N PRO A 191 -15.40 8.68 0.65
CA PRO A 191 -14.76 9.21 -0.56
C PRO A 191 -14.70 10.75 -0.53
N PRO A 192 -13.65 11.38 -1.11
CA PRO A 192 -13.62 12.84 -1.28
C PRO A 192 -14.69 13.30 -2.29
N PRO A 193 -15.02 14.60 -2.34
CA PRO A 193 -15.86 15.13 -3.42
C PRO A 193 -15.21 14.96 -4.80
N LEU A 194 -16.04 15.01 -5.83
CA LEU A 194 -15.63 14.96 -7.24
C LEU A 194 -15.76 16.36 -7.85
N CYS A 195 -14.72 16.85 -8.52
CA CYS A 195 -14.84 18.01 -9.39
C CYS A 195 -15.19 17.54 -10.80
N GLU A 196 -16.47 17.64 -11.17
CA GLU A 196 -17.01 17.13 -12.43
C GLU A 196 -16.33 17.75 -13.65
N ASP A 197 -16.12 19.06 -13.67
CA ASP A 197 -15.49 19.77 -14.80
C ASP A 197 -14.07 19.27 -15.08
N ALA A 198 -13.26 19.11 -14.03
CA ALA A 198 -11.89 18.61 -14.16
C ALA A 198 -11.87 17.11 -14.54
N TRP A 199 -12.75 16.31 -13.94
CA TRP A 199 -12.82 14.88 -14.20
C TRP A 199 -13.36 14.57 -15.60
N GLU A 200 -14.29 15.38 -16.10
CA GLU A 200 -14.82 15.26 -17.46
C GLU A 200 -13.70 15.45 -18.50
N GLN A 201 -12.80 16.42 -18.28
CA GLN A 201 -11.65 16.63 -19.15
C GLN A 201 -10.76 15.38 -19.20
N GLU A 202 -10.47 14.77 -18.06
CA GLU A 202 -9.69 13.53 -17.99
C GLU A 202 -10.42 12.36 -18.67
N CYS A 203 -11.73 12.24 -18.48
CA CYS A 203 -12.53 11.22 -19.17
C CYS A 203 -12.44 11.37 -20.69
N ARG A 204 -12.56 12.60 -21.21
CA ARG A 204 -12.46 12.90 -22.65
C ARG A 204 -11.08 12.57 -23.21
N LEU A 205 -10.00 12.85 -22.48
CA LEU A 205 -8.63 12.47 -22.86
C LEU A 205 -8.45 10.96 -22.97
N GLN A 206 -9.22 10.19 -22.19
CA GLN A 206 -9.22 8.72 -22.22
C GLN A 206 -10.27 8.14 -23.20
N GLY A 207 -10.96 8.99 -23.99
CA GLY A 207 -11.98 8.55 -24.94
C GLY A 207 -13.29 8.08 -24.28
N SER A 208 -13.57 8.57 -23.08
CA SER A 208 -14.77 8.24 -22.29
C SER A 208 -15.59 9.48 -21.95
N LYS A 209 -16.87 9.28 -21.60
CA LYS A 209 -17.74 10.35 -21.08
C LYS A 209 -17.56 10.50 -19.57
N LEU A 210 -18.07 11.60 -19.03
CA LEU A 210 -18.18 11.78 -17.59
C LEU A 210 -18.91 10.59 -16.97
N ASN A 211 -18.22 9.87 -16.10
CA ASN A 211 -18.69 8.58 -15.59
C ASN A 211 -18.95 8.58 -14.07
N ARG A 212 -18.94 9.76 -13.44
CA ARG A 212 -19.16 9.98 -12.01
C ARG A 212 -19.78 11.36 -11.83
N LEU A 213 -20.62 11.51 -10.80
CA LEU A 213 -21.20 12.79 -10.38
C LEU A 213 -20.93 13.00 -8.90
N ASN A 214 -20.69 14.24 -8.47
CA ASN A 214 -20.41 14.56 -7.07
C ASN A 214 -21.63 14.28 -6.18
N SER A 215 -22.84 14.49 -6.70
CA SER A 215 -24.09 14.13 -6.00
C SER A 215 -24.16 12.65 -5.66
N VAL A 216 -23.83 11.78 -6.62
CA VAL A 216 -23.76 10.34 -6.42
C VAL A 216 -22.64 9.98 -5.45
N VAL A 217 -21.46 10.59 -5.55
CA VAL A 217 -20.38 10.37 -4.56
C VAL A 217 -20.85 10.72 -3.14
N GLY A 218 -21.64 11.79 -2.98
CA GLY A 218 -22.25 12.19 -1.71
C GLY A 218 -23.17 11.12 -1.11
N GLU A 219 -23.95 10.41 -1.93
CA GLU A 219 -24.76 9.27 -1.46
C GLU A 219 -23.89 8.15 -0.86
N TYR A 220 -22.75 7.83 -1.50
CA TYR A 220 -21.82 6.81 -1.02
C TYR A 220 -21.07 7.29 0.23
N ALA A 221 -20.74 8.58 0.31
CA ALA A 221 -20.17 9.17 1.52
C ALA A 221 -21.14 9.05 2.71
N GLY A 222 -22.41 9.41 2.51
CA GLY A 222 -23.46 9.24 3.52
C GLY A 222 -23.63 7.79 3.97
N ALA A 223 -23.64 6.84 3.02
CA ALA A 223 -23.70 5.41 3.35
C ALA A 223 -22.47 4.94 4.14
N CYS A 224 -21.27 5.41 3.80
CA CYS A 224 -20.04 5.09 4.54
C CYS A 224 -20.11 5.58 6.00
N VAL A 225 -20.59 6.81 6.21
CA VAL A 225 -20.81 7.39 7.54
C VAL A 225 -21.85 6.60 8.32
N GLN A 226 -22.97 6.23 7.69
CA GLN A 226 -24.00 5.43 8.35
C GLN A 226 -23.48 4.05 8.77
N VAL A 227 -22.73 3.36 7.90
CA VAL A 227 -22.12 2.07 8.23
C VAL A 227 -21.16 2.18 9.41
N ALA A 228 -20.36 3.25 9.50
CA ALA A 228 -19.46 3.45 10.63
C ALA A 228 -20.23 3.62 11.94
N ARG A 229 -21.33 4.40 11.93
CA ARG A 229 -22.23 4.57 13.08
C ARG A 229 -22.84 3.25 13.51
N ASP A 230 -23.42 2.50 12.57
CA ASP A 230 -24.07 1.22 12.83
C ASP A 230 -23.07 0.17 13.37
N CYS A 231 -21.83 0.22 12.88
CA CYS A 231 -20.78 -0.64 13.37
C CYS A 231 -20.19 -0.16 14.71
N GLY A 232 -20.38 1.10 15.12
CA GLY A 232 -19.71 1.69 16.29
C GLY A 232 -18.20 1.80 16.11
N ILE A 233 -17.75 2.33 14.97
CA ILE A 233 -16.33 2.61 14.67
C ILE A 233 -16.15 4.07 14.24
N ASP A 234 -14.91 4.56 14.26
CA ASP A 234 -14.62 5.94 13.84
C ASP A 234 -14.79 6.11 12.32
N VAL A 235 -15.17 7.32 11.90
CA VAL A 235 -15.26 7.71 10.49
C VAL A 235 -14.67 9.09 10.26
N LEU A 236 -14.03 9.24 9.11
CA LEU A 236 -13.62 10.52 8.56
C LEU A 236 -14.47 10.81 7.31
N ASP A 237 -15.40 11.76 7.43
CA ASP A 237 -16.26 12.18 6.32
C ASP A 237 -15.55 13.21 5.43
N LEU A 238 -14.67 12.71 4.56
CA LEU A 238 -13.86 13.56 3.69
C LEU A 238 -14.70 14.34 2.67
N TRP A 239 -15.85 13.79 2.26
CA TRP A 239 -16.77 14.44 1.33
C TRP A 239 -17.29 15.74 1.93
N THR A 240 -17.83 15.67 3.15
CA THR A 240 -18.36 16.83 3.85
C THR A 240 -17.24 17.80 4.21
N LEU A 241 -16.16 17.32 4.85
CA LEU A 241 -15.07 18.18 5.34
C LEU A 241 -14.40 19.01 4.25
N MET A 242 -14.22 18.46 3.04
CA MET A 242 -13.59 19.21 1.96
C MET A 242 -14.48 20.30 1.36
N GLN A 243 -15.78 20.27 1.63
CA GLN A 243 -16.78 21.19 1.08
C GLN A 243 -17.33 22.18 2.11
N GLU A 244 -16.84 22.14 3.36
CA GLU A 244 -17.18 23.13 4.39
C GLU A 244 -16.65 24.54 4.01
N ASP A 245 -17.34 25.59 4.48
CA ASP A 245 -16.90 26.99 4.45
C ASP A 245 -16.61 27.65 3.09
N THR A 246 -17.34 27.31 2.02
CA THR A 246 -17.18 27.90 0.66
C THR A 246 -15.79 27.72 0.05
N GLN A 247 -14.99 26.81 0.61
CA GLN A 247 -13.64 26.55 0.14
C GLN A 247 -13.68 25.87 -1.23
N ASP A 248 -12.86 26.35 -2.17
CA ASP A 248 -12.68 25.69 -3.45
C ASP A 248 -11.96 24.34 -3.24
N PHE A 249 -12.77 23.27 -3.13
CA PHE A 249 -12.28 21.92 -2.91
C PHE A 249 -11.52 21.37 -4.11
N SER A 250 -11.64 21.98 -5.30
CA SER A 250 -10.95 21.51 -6.51
C SER A 250 -9.44 21.52 -6.33
N ALA A 251 -8.89 22.44 -5.53
CA ALA A 251 -7.46 22.48 -5.19
C ALA A 251 -6.99 21.26 -4.40
N TYR A 252 -7.89 20.53 -3.74
CA TYR A 252 -7.59 19.25 -3.09
C TYR A 252 -7.52 18.09 -4.07
N LEU A 253 -7.86 18.29 -5.33
CA LEU A 253 -7.91 17.27 -6.38
C LEU A 253 -6.93 17.61 -7.50
N SER A 254 -6.24 16.62 -8.06
CA SER A 254 -5.28 16.83 -9.16
C SER A 254 -5.92 16.81 -10.53
N ASP A 255 -6.97 16.00 -10.70
CA ASP A 255 -7.68 15.75 -11.96
C ASP A 255 -9.21 15.71 -11.75
N GLY A 256 -9.67 16.24 -10.61
CA GLY A 256 -11.07 16.20 -10.20
C GLY A 256 -11.54 14.91 -9.53
N LEU A 257 -10.68 13.88 -9.42
CA LEU A 257 -10.98 12.64 -8.68
C LEU A 257 -9.89 12.28 -7.65
N HIS A 258 -8.62 12.38 -8.02
CA HIS A 258 -7.51 11.99 -7.16
C HIS A 258 -7.04 13.14 -6.28
N LEU A 259 -6.63 12.84 -5.05
CA LEU A 259 -6.09 13.86 -4.15
C LEU A 259 -4.81 14.48 -4.69
N SER A 260 -4.77 15.81 -4.75
CA SER A 260 -3.57 16.62 -4.94
C SER A 260 -2.63 16.52 -3.72
N PRO A 261 -1.39 17.03 -3.76
CA PRO A 261 -0.56 17.13 -2.57
C PRO A 261 -1.27 17.85 -1.41
N LYS A 262 -1.96 18.96 -1.71
CA LYS A 262 -2.77 19.71 -0.74
C LYS A 262 -3.92 18.86 -0.17
N GLY A 263 -4.60 18.07 -1.01
CA GLY A 263 -5.65 17.14 -0.58
C GLY A 263 -5.13 16.02 0.33
N ASN A 264 -3.91 15.52 0.07
CA ASN A 264 -3.26 14.53 0.93
C ASN A 264 -2.86 15.11 2.29
N GLU A 265 -2.37 16.36 2.32
CA GLU A 265 -2.08 17.07 3.57
C GLU A 265 -3.36 17.32 4.38
N PHE A 266 -4.44 17.72 3.72
CA PHE A 266 -5.76 17.88 4.36
C PHE A 266 -6.29 16.56 4.93
N LEU A 267 -6.19 15.47 4.16
CA LEU A 267 -6.54 14.12 4.66
C LEU A 267 -5.69 13.77 5.88
N PHE A 268 -4.37 14.01 5.83
CA PHE A 268 -3.48 13.72 6.96
C PHE A 268 -3.88 14.49 8.22
N SER A 269 -4.08 15.81 8.12
CA SER A 269 -4.35 16.65 9.29
C SER A 269 -5.61 16.24 10.04
N HIS A 270 -6.62 15.72 9.33
CA HIS A 270 -7.87 15.25 9.93
C HIS A 270 -7.84 13.77 10.32
N LEU A 271 -7.11 12.93 9.59
CA LEU A 271 -6.97 11.51 9.92
C LEU A 271 -6.03 11.28 11.11
N TRP A 272 -4.96 12.08 11.23
CA TRP A 272 -3.93 11.86 12.25
C TRP A 272 -4.47 11.86 13.68
N PRO A 273 -5.34 12.78 14.12
CA PRO A 273 -5.92 12.73 15.48
C PRO A 273 -6.63 11.40 15.80
N LEU A 274 -7.34 10.82 14.82
CA LEU A 274 -8.00 9.52 14.98
C LEU A 274 -7.00 8.37 15.12
N ILE A 275 -5.89 8.43 14.37
CA ILE A 275 -4.83 7.41 14.42
C ILE A 275 -3.97 7.56 15.67
N GLU A 276 -3.60 8.79 16.03
CA GLU A 276 -2.79 9.12 17.20
C GLU A 276 -3.42 8.57 18.48
N LYS A 277 -4.73 8.77 18.66
CA LYS A 277 -5.49 8.19 19.78
C LYS A 277 -5.35 6.67 19.89
N LYS A 278 -5.13 5.97 18.77
CA LYS A 278 -4.99 4.50 18.70
C LYS A 278 -3.54 4.03 18.90
N VAL A 279 -2.55 4.90 18.66
CA VAL A 279 -1.12 4.53 18.67
C VAL A 279 -0.29 5.24 19.74
N SER A 280 -0.87 6.22 20.45
CA SER A 280 -0.16 7.05 21.43
C SER A 280 0.48 6.23 22.55
N SER A 281 -0.22 5.19 23.00
CA SER A 281 0.21 4.26 24.06
C SER A 281 1.24 3.23 23.62
N LEU A 282 1.63 3.20 22.34
CA LEU A 282 2.63 2.24 21.87
C LEU A 282 4.02 2.59 22.40
N PRO A 283 4.77 1.60 22.90
CA PRO A 283 6.15 1.81 23.31
C PRO A 283 7.02 2.17 22.11
N LEU A 284 8.17 2.78 22.39
CA LEU A 284 9.20 2.96 21.38
C LEU A 284 9.85 1.59 21.06
N LEU A 285 10.07 1.35 19.78
CA LEU A 285 10.86 0.29 19.22
C LEU A 285 12.31 0.59 19.54
N LEU A 286 12.89 -0.30 20.35
CA LEU A 286 14.25 -0.23 20.86
C LEU A 286 14.49 1.00 21.78
N PRO A 287 15.46 0.89 22.71
CA PRO A 287 15.83 2.00 23.59
C PRO A 287 16.29 3.24 22.80
N TYR A 288 16.28 4.40 23.45
CA TYR A 288 17.01 5.55 22.92
C TYR A 288 18.51 5.27 22.93
N TRP A 289 19.27 5.84 21.99
CA TRP A 289 20.67 5.46 21.80
C TRP A 289 21.55 5.70 23.03
N ARG A 290 21.20 6.67 23.88
CA ARG A 290 21.90 6.94 25.16
C ARG A 290 21.60 5.91 26.26
N ASP A 291 20.54 5.13 26.09
CA ASP A 291 20.13 4.09 27.03
C ASP A 291 20.63 2.70 26.59
N VAL A 292 21.39 2.63 25.49
CA VAL A 292 22.05 1.39 25.04
C VAL A 292 23.33 1.20 25.86
N ALA A 293 23.46 0.06 26.54
CA ALA A 293 24.62 -0.26 27.36
C ALA A 293 25.89 -0.36 26.49
N GLU A 294 26.92 0.42 26.82
CA GLU A 294 28.18 0.43 26.05
C GLU A 294 28.94 -0.91 26.14
N ALA A 295 28.93 -1.53 27.33
CA ALA A 295 29.70 -2.74 27.58
C ALA A 295 29.07 -4.01 26.96
N LYS A 296 27.73 -4.03 26.79
CA LYS A 296 26.94 -5.17 26.30
C LYS A 296 25.68 -4.68 25.57
N PRO A 297 25.82 -4.02 24.41
CA PRO A 297 24.70 -3.43 23.69
C PRO A 297 23.63 -4.46 23.28
N GLU A 298 24.02 -5.72 23.08
CA GLU A 298 23.11 -6.84 22.81
C GLU A 298 22.03 -7.02 23.89
N LEU A 299 22.35 -6.82 25.17
CA LEU A 299 21.35 -6.93 26.25
C LEU A 299 20.29 -5.84 26.12
N SER A 300 20.70 -4.60 25.80
CA SER A 300 19.79 -3.47 25.59
C SER A 300 18.96 -3.58 24.32
N LEU A 301 19.48 -4.24 23.27
CA LEU A 301 18.86 -4.29 21.94
C LEU A 301 18.06 -5.56 21.67
N LEU A 302 18.43 -6.68 22.30
CA LEU A 302 17.85 -8.00 22.09
C LEU A 302 17.10 -8.54 23.31
N GLY A 303 17.30 -7.95 24.50
CA GLY A 303 16.77 -8.42 25.79
C GLY A 303 17.56 -9.59 26.37
N ASP A 304 17.25 -9.98 27.61
CA ASP A 304 17.98 -11.02 28.39
C ASP A 304 17.73 -12.48 27.93
N GLY A 305 17.28 -12.70 26.68
CA GLY A 305 16.85 -14.01 26.21
C GLY A 305 17.72 -14.59 25.10
N ASP A 306 18.31 -15.76 25.38
CA ASP A 306 18.89 -16.71 24.43
C ASP A 306 18.14 -16.73 23.08
N HIS A 307 18.80 -16.32 21.99
CA HIS A 307 18.31 -16.44 20.61
C HIS A 307 18.93 -17.64 19.90
#